data_AF-A0AB37HVE2-F1
#
_entry.id   AF-A0AB37HVE2-F1
#
_cell.length_a   1.000
_cell.length_b   1.000
_cell.length_c   1.000
_cell.angle_alpha   90.00
_cell.angle_beta   90.00
_cell.angle_gamma   90.00
#
_symmetry.space_group_name_H-M   'P 1'
#
loop_
_entity.id
_entity.type
_entity.pdbx_description
1 polymer ?
#
loop_
_entity_poly.entity_id
_entity_poly.type
_entity_poly.pdbx_seq_one_letter_code
_entity_poly.pdbx_strand_id
1 'polypeptide(L)'
;MKKTLVITVLVVLIISIGSIGYRQYVKANEKFTDYELKKEEIQLNHNHEISVGKLKISNLDAYTVSNEITIDMDMTILKNKGSKDEFEKNLDGAFILLVDDLYDTSGGKYELKNSKYKTASVTYDKYEARLSFSTNLDNIKGKHKLKVVYLDRNGHKLKKLYLPIRVDGGKIV
;
A
#
# COMPACT_ATOMS: atom_id res chain seq x y z
N MET A 1 -16.84 -24.47 58.15
CA MET A 1 -15.62 -24.71 57.33
C MET A 1 -15.91 -25.00 55.86
N LYS A 2 -16.73 -26.00 55.48
CA LYS A 2 -16.97 -26.34 54.06
C LYS A 2 -17.51 -25.19 53.20
N LYS A 3 -18.48 -24.40 53.69
CA LYS A 3 -19.06 -23.26 52.93
C LYS A 3 -18.05 -22.13 52.66
N THR A 4 -17.23 -21.79 53.67
CA THR A 4 -16.19 -20.75 53.54
C THR A 4 -15.14 -21.16 52.52
N LEU A 5 -14.69 -22.42 52.55
CA LEU A 5 -13.72 -22.96 51.59
C LEU A 5 -14.24 -22.90 50.14
N VAL A 6 -15.51 -23.27 49.91
CA VAL A 6 -16.13 -23.22 48.59
C VAL A 6 -16.22 -21.80 48.06
N ILE A 7 -16.60 -20.83 48.91
CA ILE A 7 -16.67 -19.41 48.53
C ILE A 7 -15.27 -18.88 48.17
N THR A 8 -14.25 -19.18 48.96
CA THR A 8 -12.87 -18.75 48.68
C THR A 8 -12.35 -19.32 47.36
N VAL A 9 -12.60 -20.60 47.08
CA VAL A 9 -12.22 -21.23 45.81
C VAL A 9 -12.94 -20.58 44.63
N LEU A 10 -14.23 -20.26 44.77
CA LEU A 10 -15.01 -19.60 43.71
C LEU A 10 -14.48 -18.20 43.38
N VAL A 11 -14.15 -17.41 44.42
CA VAL A 11 -13.59 -16.05 44.26
C VAL A 11 -12.24 -16.10 43.55
N VAL A 12 -11.35 -17.02 43.95
CA VAL A 12 -10.04 -17.20 43.30
C VAL A 12 -10.21 -17.62 41.83
N LEU A 13 -11.17 -18.49 41.52
CA LEU A 13 -11.44 -18.92 40.14
C LEU A 13 -11.90 -17.75 39.26
N ILE A 14 -12.82 -16.91 39.76
CA ILE A 14 -13.34 -15.75 39.04
C ILE A 14 -12.23 -14.74 38.75
N ILE A 15 -11.39 -14.43 39.75
CA ILE A 15 -10.25 -13.52 39.57
C ILE A 15 -9.25 -14.08 38.55
N SER A 16 -8.99 -15.39 38.60
CA SER A 16 -8.07 -16.06 37.68
C SER A 16 -8.58 -16.01 36.23
N ILE A 17 -9.86 -16.30 36.01
CA ILE A 17 -10.51 -16.24 34.68
C ILE A 17 -10.52 -14.81 34.15
N GLY A 18 -10.86 -13.82 35.00
CA GLY A 18 -10.83 -12.41 34.63
C GLY A 18 -9.44 -11.91 34.26
N SER A 19 -8.40 -12.36 34.99
CA SER A 19 -7.00 -12.01 34.70
C SER A 19 -6.51 -12.59 33.37
N ILE A 20 -6.86 -13.85 33.08
CA ILE A 20 -6.51 -14.52 31.82
C ILE A 20 -7.26 -13.86 30.66
N GLY A 21 -8.56 -13.59 30.83
CA GLY A 21 -9.38 -12.88 29.85
C GLY A 21 -8.84 -11.49 29.54
N TYR A 22 -8.46 -10.72 30.56
CA TYR A 22 -7.85 -9.41 30.38
C TYR A 22 -6.50 -9.47 29.66
N ARG A 23 -5.62 -10.43 29.99
CA ARG A 23 -4.36 -10.62 29.26
C ARG A 23 -4.58 -11.00 27.79
N GLN A 24 -5.54 -11.87 27.51
CA GLN A 24 -5.91 -12.24 26.14
C GLN A 24 -6.49 -11.04 25.38
N TYR A 25 -7.33 -10.23 26.05
CA TYR A 25 -7.88 -8.99 25.51
C TYR A 25 -6.78 -7.97 25.19
N VAL A 26 -5.87 -7.69 26.12
CA VAL A 26 -4.73 -6.78 25.90
C VAL A 26 -3.84 -7.28 24.77
N LYS A 27 -3.51 -8.58 24.75
CA LYS A 27 -2.68 -9.19 23.69
C LYS A 27 -3.36 -9.17 22.32
N ALA A 28 -4.69 -9.30 22.27
CA ALA A 28 -5.44 -9.12 21.05
C ALA A 28 -5.46 -7.65 20.62
N ASN A 29 -5.68 -6.73 21.56
CA ASN A 29 -5.75 -5.31 21.27
C ASN A 29 -4.38 -4.75 20.84
N GLU A 30 -3.27 -5.15 21.45
CA GLU A 30 -1.90 -4.83 21.00
C GLU A 30 -1.68 -5.24 19.54
N LYS A 31 -2.20 -6.39 19.10
CA LYS A 31 -2.17 -6.80 17.68
C LYS A 31 -3.02 -5.93 16.75
N PHE A 32 -4.06 -5.26 17.25
CA PHE A 32 -4.91 -4.37 16.46
C PHE A 32 -4.50 -2.89 16.53
N THR A 33 -3.76 -2.48 17.56
CA THR A 33 -3.43 -1.05 17.79
C THR A 33 -2.15 -0.61 17.06
N ASP A 34 -1.40 -1.53 16.45
CA ASP A 34 -0.08 -1.27 15.85
C ASP A 34 -0.10 -0.82 14.38
N TYR A 35 -1.24 -0.29 13.90
CA TYR A 35 -1.32 0.30 12.55
C TYR A 35 -0.69 1.70 12.51
N GLU A 36 0.64 1.73 12.48
CA GLU A 36 1.38 2.96 12.18
C GLU A 36 1.25 3.27 10.69
N LEU A 37 0.45 4.30 10.34
CA LEU A 37 0.35 4.81 8.98
C LEU A 37 1.40 5.90 8.73
N LYS A 38 2.42 5.59 7.93
CA LYS A 38 3.35 6.61 7.40
C LYS A 38 2.90 7.06 6.02
N LYS A 39 2.98 8.36 5.75
CA LYS A 39 2.69 8.94 4.43
C LYS A 39 3.96 9.56 3.85
N GLU A 40 4.23 9.26 2.59
CA GLU A 40 5.40 9.79 1.87
C GLU A 40 4.98 10.19 0.46
N GLU A 41 5.42 11.37 0.02
CA GLU A 41 5.23 11.82 -1.35
C GLU A 41 6.28 11.18 -2.27
N ILE A 42 5.83 10.63 -3.40
CA ILE A 42 6.69 10.06 -4.43
C ILE A 42 7.33 11.21 -5.20
N GLN A 43 8.65 11.23 -5.21
CA GLN A 43 9.45 12.10 -6.07
C GLN A 43 9.82 11.30 -7.32
N LEU A 44 9.41 11.79 -8.49
CA LEU A 44 9.73 11.13 -9.74
C LEU A 44 11.25 10.94 -9.88
N ASN A 45 11.62 9.80 -10.45
CA ASN A 45 13.00 9.38 -10.65
C ASN A 45 13.84 9.15 -9.38
N HIS A 46 13.24 9.19 -8.19
CA HIS A 46 13.90 8.90 -6.91
C HIS A 46 13.52 7.53 -6.36
N ASN A 47 14.41 6.97 -5.53
CA ASN A 47 14.16 5.71 -4.84
C ASN A 47 13.47 5.98 -3.51
N HIS A 48 12.40 5.24 -3.26
CA HIS A 48 11.65 5.25 -2.01
C HIS A 48 11.74 3.89 -1.34
N GLU A 49 12.08 3.88 -0.05
CA GLU A 49 12.19 2.63 0.72
C GLU A 49 10.79 2.03 0.93
N ILE A 50 10.65 0.73 0.62
CA ILE A 50 9.44 -0.07 0.81
C ILE A 50 9.82 -1.38 1.51
N SER A 51 8.83 -2.13 2.02
CA SER A 51 9.05 -3.33 2.84
C SER A 51 9.93 -4.40 2.19
N VAL A 52 9.87 -4.52 0.87
CA VAL A 52 10.62 -5.52 0.10
C VAL A 52 11.92 -4.99 -0.51
N GLY A 53 12.19 -3.69 -0.42
CA GLY A 53 13.33 -3.06 -1.08
C GLY A 53 13.09 -1.60 -1.44
N LYS A 54 13.35 -1.21 -2.69
CA LYS A 54 13.21 0.19 -3.15
C LYS A 54 12.26 0.29 -4.34
N LEU A 55 11.33 1.23 -4.27
CA LEU A 55 10.42 1.62 -5.35
C LEU A 55 10.91 2.89 -6.04
N LYS A 56 10.89 2.91 -7.36
CA LYS A 56 11.09 4.11 -8.18
C LYS A 56 9.96 4.22 -9.20
N ILE A 57 9.37 5.41 -9.30
CA ILE A 57 8.43 5.77 -10.36
C ILE A 57 9.10 6.77 -11.30
N SER A 58 8.92 6.59 -12.60
CA SER A 58 9.54 7.39 -13.65
C SER A 58 8.64 7.49 -14.88
N ASN A 59 9.02 8.34 -15.84
CA ASN A 59 8.34 8.45 -17.14
C ASN A 59 6.82 8.64 -17.02
N LEU A 60 6.39 9.52 -16.10
CA LEU A 60 4.99 9.88 -15.94
C LEU A 60 4.51 10.62 -17.19
N ASP A 61 3.45 10.11 -17.80
CA ASP A 61 2.80 10.71 -18.94
C ASP A 61 1.28 10.58 -18.79
N ALA A 62 0.52 11.41 -19.50
CA ALA A 62 -0.91 11.24 -19.63
C ALA A 62 -1.40 11.66 -21.01
N TYR A 63 -2.42 10.95 -21.48
CA TYR A 63 -3.14 11.29 -22.70
C TYR A 63 -4.64 11.16 -22.49
N THR A 64 -5.39 11.86 -23.33
CA THR A 64 -6.85 11.89 -23.22
C THR A 64 -7.49 11.47 -24.54
N VAL A 65 -8.51 10.63 -24.43
CA VAL A 65 -9.37 10.25 -25.55
C VAL A 65 -10.82 10.52 -25.13
N SER A 66 -11.48 11.46 -25.81
CA SER A 66 -12.82 11.93 -25.42
C SER A 66 -12.84 12.48 -23.99
N ASN A 67 -13.49 11.79 -23.04
CA ASN A 67 -13.56 12.15 -21.62
C ASN A 67 -12.73 11.22 -20.72
N GLU A 68 -12.02 10.27 -21.31
CA GLU A 68 -11.15 9.35 -20.59
C GLU A 68 -9.73 9.91 -20.58
N ILE A 69 -9.13 9.98 -19.40
CA ILE A 69 -7.70 10.23 -19.24
C ILE A 69 -7.02 8.91 -18.87
N THR A 70 -5.91 8.64 -19.55
CA THR A 70 -5.00 7.55 -19.20
C THR A 70 -3.71 8.14 -18.68
N ILE A 71 -3.28 7.69 -17.50
CA ILE A 71 -2.00 8.02 -16.89
C ILE A 71 -1.09 6.80 -17.01
N ASP A 72 0.06 7.00 -17.63
CA ASP A 72 1.09 5.98 -17.77
C ASP A 72 2.33 6.35 -16.94
N MET A 73 2.98 5.35 -16.37
CA MET A 73 4.28 5.52 -15.71
C MET A 73 5.07 4.21 -15.71
N ASP A 74 6.38 4.34 -15.59
CA ASP A 74 7.28 3.23 -15.38
C ASP A 74 7.57 3.05 -13.89
N MET A 75 7.51 1.80 -13.45
CA MET A 75 7.85 1.37 -12.11
C MET A 75 9.10 0.49 -12.15
N THR A 76 10.05 0.76 -11.27
CA THR A 76 11.17 -0.14 -10.97
C THR A 76 11.15 -0.50 -9.50
N ILE A 77 11.31 -1.79 -9.20
CA ILE A 77 11.50 -2.27 -7.82
C ILE A 77 12.82 -3.04 -7.73
N LEU A 78 13.67 -2.61 -6.80
CA LEU A 78 14.92 -3.28 -6.43
C LEU A 78 14.68 -4.03 -5.12
N LYS A 79 14.42 -5.33 -5.22
CA LYS A 79 14.06 -6.19 -4.10
C LYS A 79 15.31 -6.64 -3.34
N ASN A 80 15.30 -6.49 -2.01
CA ASN A 80 16.40 -6.93 -1.15
C ASN A 80 16.53 -8.47 -1.16
N LYS A 81 17.78 -8.99 -1.19
CA LYS A 81 18.05 -10.42 -1.06
C LYS A 81 17.38 -11.02 0.19
N GLY A 82 16.62 -12.11 0.00
CA GLY A 82 15.96 -12.84 1.08
C GLY A 82 14.62 -12.26 1.55
N SER A 83 14.13 -11.17 0.94
CA SER A 83 12.76 -10.72 1.17
C SER A 83 11.74 -11.72 0.59
N LYS A 84 10.67 -11.99 1.34
CA LYS A 84 9.65 -13.00 0.99
C LYS A 84 9.02 -12.71 -0.39
N ASP A 85 8.67 -13.75 -1.14
CA ASP A 85 8.00 -13.69 -2.46
C ASP A 85 6.51 -13.27 -2.39
N GLU A 86 6.11 -12.52 -1.37
CA GLU A 86 4.76 -11.94 -1.29
C GLU A 86 4.61 -10.72 -2.23
N PHE A 87 5.70 -10.28 -2.86
CA PHE A 87 5.76 -9.11 -3.74
C PHE A 87 4.82 -9.19 -4.95
N GLU A 88 4.83 -10.29 -5.70
CA GLU A 88 3.97 -10.45 -6.88
C GLU A 88 2.48 -10.50 -6.50
N LYS A 89 2.14 -11.02 -5.31
CA LYS A 89 0.78 -11.01 -4.78
C LYS A 89 0.32 -9.64 -4.28
N ASN A 90 1.25 -8.75 -3.94
CA ASN A 90 0.96 -7.41 -3.45
C ASN A 90 0.90 -6.35 -4.56
N LEU A 91 1.49 -6.61 -5.73
CA LEU A 91 1.57 -5.63 -6.83
C LEU A 91 0.20 -5.27 -7.42
N ASP A 92 -0.62 -6.26 -7.75
CA ASP A 92 -1.93 -6.06 -8.39
C ASP A 92 -2.96 -5.37 -7.48
N GLY A 93 -2.71 -5.30 -6.17
CA GLY A 93 -3.59 -4.66 -5.18
C GLY A 93 -3.02 -3.42 -4.48
N ALA A 94 -1.76 -3.05 -4.75
CA ALA A 94 -1.10 -1.98 -3.99
C ALA A 94 -1.21 -0.61 -4.65
N PHE A 95 -1.39 -0.51 -5.97
CA PHE A 95 -1.53 0.77 -6.65
C PHE A 95 -2.98 1.17 -6.87
N ILE A 96 -3.32 2.40 -6.52
CA ILE A 96 -4.68 2.95 -6.59
C ILE A 96 -4.60 4.34 -7.22
N LEU A 97 -5.51 4.65 -8.15
CA LEU A 97 -5.73 6.02 -8.62
C LEU A 97 -6.87 6.67 -7.81
N LEU A 98 -6.65 7.88 -7.32
CA LEU A 98 -7.69 8.73 -6.73
C LEU A 98 -7.93 9.93 -7.64
N VAL A 99 -9.18 10.29 -7.85
CA VAL A 99 -9.64 11.41 -8.68
C VAL A 99 -10.38 12.39 -7.79
N ASP A 100 -9.90 13.62 -7.69
CA ASP A 100 -10.48 14.69 -6.85
C ASP A 100 -10.74 14.24 -5.40
N ASP A 101 -9.76 13.51 -4.85
CA ASP A 101 -9.79 12.89 -3.52
C ASP A 101 -10.87 11.80 -3.34
N LEU A 102 -11.62 11.45 -4.38
CA LEU A 102 -12.52 10.30 -4.43
C LEU A 102 -11.78 9.06 -4.92
N TYR A 103 -12.18 7.91 -4.39
CA TYR A 103 -11.66 6.62 -4.81
C TYR A 103 -12.26 6.25 -6.17
N ASP A 104 -11.42 6.07 -7.18
CA ASP A 104 -11.85 5.51 -8.45
C ASP A 104 -11.17 4.15 -8.67
N THR A 105 -12.00 3.14 -8.92
CA THR A 105 -11.56 1.75 -9.13
C THR A 105 -11.23 1.46 -10.60
N SER A 106 -11.19 2.48 -11.45
CA SER A 106 -11.09 2.31 -12.89
C SER A 106 -9.68 1.87 -13.35
N GLY A 107 -9.61 0.60 -13.74
CA GLY A 107 -8.80 0.16 -14.87
C GLY A 107 -7.28 0.16 -14.75
N GLY A 108 -6.71 0.11 -13.54
CA GLY A 108 -5.27 -0.09 -13.36
C GLY A 108 -4.77 -1.33 -14.11
N LYS A 109 -4.16 -1.15 -15.28
CA LYS A 109 -3.52 -2.20 -16.06
C LYS A 109 -2.05 -2.25 -15.67
N TYR A 110 -1.63 -3.44 -15.27
CA TYR A 110 -0.25 -3.76 -14.93
C TYR A 110 0.37 -4.56 -16.06
N GLU A 111 1.38 -4.01 -16.72
CA GLU A 111 2.14 -4.73 -17.74
C GLU A 111 3.60 -4.88 -17.30
N LEU A 112 3.99 -6.10 -16.94
CA LEU A 112 5.38 -6.46 -16.65
C LEU A 112 6.21 -6.27 -17.92
N LYS A 113 7.10 -5.28 -17.90
CA LYS A 113 8.06 -5.08 -18.99
C LYS A 113 9.11 -6.18 -18.97
N ASN A 114 9.62 -6.51 -17.77
CA ASN A 114 10.57 -7.59 -17.55
C ASN A 114 10.50 -8.07 -16.10
N SER A 115 10.06 -9.31 -15.91
CA SER A 115 9.63 -9.79 -14.59
C SER A 115 10.76 -10.18 -13.65
N LYS A 116 12.01 -10.37 -14.11
CA LYS A 116 13.12 -10.66 -13.21
C LYS A 116 14.48 -10.50 -13.89
N TYR A 117 15.26 -9.51 -13.47
CA TYR A 117 16.69 -9.48 -13.78
C TYR A 117 17.51 -9.61 -12.49
N LYS A 118 18.40 -10.61 -12.46
CA LYS A 118 19.50 -10.61 -11.50
C LYS A 118 20.51 -9.57 -11.98
N THR A 119 20.64 -8.47 -11.27
CA THR A 119 21.68 -7.48 -11.58
C THR A 119 23.06 -8.09 -11.31
N ALA A 120 24.09 -7.65 -12.04
CA ALA A 120 25.47 -8.12 -11.85
C ALA A 120 26.01 -7.89 -10.41
N SER A 121 25.36 -7.02 -9.63
CA SER A 121 25.48 -6.96 -8.17
C SER A 121 24.59 -8.04 -7.56
N VAL A 122 25.21 -9.00 -6.88
CA VAL A 122 24.66 -10.27 -6.35
C VAL A 122 23.62 -10.10 -5.21
N THR A 123 22.97 -8.94 -5.10
CA THR A 123 22.26 -8.51 -3.89
C THR A 123 20.80 -8.10 -4.09
N TYR A 124 20.33 -7.92 -5.34
CA TYR A 124 18.96 -7.48 -5.61
C TYR A 124 18.32 -8.21 -6.80
N ASP A 125 17.03 -8.51 -6.67
CA ASP A 125 16.17 -8.85 -7.83
C ASP A 125 15.54 -7.55 -8.34
N LYS A 126 15.64 -7.27 -9.65
CA LYS A 126 15.05 -6.09 -10.28
C LYS A 126 13.76 -6.47 -11.02
N TYR A 127 12.70 -5.73 -10.73
CA TYR A 127 11.39 -5.82 -11.38
C TYR A 127 11.07 -4.51 -12.10
N GLU A 128 10.60 -4.60 -13.34
CA GLU A 128 10.20 -3.45 -14.15
C GLU A 128 8.82 -3.67 -14.73
N ALA A 129 7.95 -2.66 -14.58
CA ALA A 129 6.61 -2.69 -15.15
C ALA A 129 6.18 -1.30 -15.64
N ARG A 130 5.22 -1.30 -16.55
CA ARG A 130 4.44 -0.11 -16.91
C ARG A 130 3.12 -0.18 -16.14
N LEU A 131 2.80 0.90 -15.42
CA LEU A 131 1.51 1.09 -14.79
C LEU A 131 0.68 2.02 -15.68
N SER A 132 -0.56 1.64 -15.95
CA SER A 132 -1.51 2.44 -16.71
C SER A 132 -2.83 2.53 -15.96
N PHE A 133 -3.35 3.73 -15.72
CA PHE A 133 -4.65 3.95 -15.08
C PHE A 133 -5.52 4.78 -16.00
N SER A 134 -6.73 4.31 -16.29
CA SER A 134 -7.66 5.03 -17.15
C SER A 134 -8.96 5.32 -16.40
N THR A 135 -9.38 6.58 -16.39
CA THR A 135 -10.57 7.06 -15.70
C THR A 135 -11.34 8.07 -16.55
N ASN A 136 -12.66 8.12 -16.40
CA ASN A 136 -13.48 9.17 -17.00
C ASN A 136 -13.55 10.38 -16.08
N LEU A 137 -13.32 11.56 -16.66
CA LEU A 137 -13.48 12.84 -15.97
C LEU A 137 -14.79 13.50 -16.39
N ASP A 138 -15.57 13.95 -15.41
CA ASP A 138 -16.85 14.65 -15.64
C ASP A 138 -16.69 15.88 -16.55
N ASN A 139 -15.53 16.55 -16.48
CA ASN A 139 -15.18 17.67 -17.33
C ASN A 139 -13.68 17.66 -17.66
N ILE A 140 -13.25 16.93 -18.69
CA ILE A 140 -11.83 16.80 -19.07
C ILE A 140 -11.11 18.13 -19.35
N LYS A 141 -11.85 19.19 -19.69
CA LYS A 141 -11.31 20.54 -19.88
C LYS A 141 -11.09 21.31 -18.57
N GLY A 142 -11.58 20.77 -17.47
CA GLY A 142 -11.45 21.31 -16.12
C GLY A 142 -10.11 20.96 -15.47
N LYS A 143 -9.98 21.44 -14.22
CA LYS A 143 -8.85 21.14 -13.36
C LYS A 143 -9.19 19.96 -12.47
N HIS A 144 -8.34 18.93 -12.49
CA HIS A 144 -8.49 17.74 -11.69
C HIS A 144 -7.24 17.46 -10.87
N LYS A 145 -7.46 16.95 -9.66
CA LYS A 145 -6.40 16.45 -8.78
C LYS A 145 -6.39 14.94 -8.83
N LEU A 146 -5.38 14.39 -9.46
CA LEU A 146 -5.17 12.95 -9.51
C LEU A 146 -4.10 12.56 -8.49
N LYS A 147 -4.22 11.37 -7.91
CA LYS A 147 -3.21 10.84 -6.98
C LYS A 147 -3.06 9.35 -7.17
N VAL A 148 -1.89 8.93 -7.61
CA VAL A 148 -1.52 7.51 -7.59
C VAL A 148 -0.97 7.17 -6.22
N VAL A 149 -1.47 6.11 -5.61
CA VAL A 149 -1.12 5.68 -4.27
C VAL A 149 -0.56 4.28 -4.33
N TYR A 150 0.59 4.06 -3.69
CA TYR A 150 1.11 2.73 -3.39
C TYR A 150 0.96 2.45 -1.89
N LEU A 151 0.30 1.34 -1.56
CA LEU A 151 0.13 0.86 -0.18
C LEU A 151 1.12 -0.25 0.12
N ASP A 152 2.21 0.10 0.80
CA ASP A 152 3.22 -0.83 1.28
C ASP A 152 2.79 -1.44 2.62
N ARG A 153 2.55 -2.76 2.63
CA ARG A 153 2.12 -3.51 3.80
C ARG A 153 3.25 -4.39 4.31
N ASN A 154 3.65 -4.18 5.56
CA ASN A 154 4.61 -5.04 6.27
C ASN A 154 4.03 -5.46 7.63
N GLY A 155 3.27 -6.54 7.64
CA GLY A 155 2.52 -6.96 8.83
C GLY A 155 1.52 -5.88 9.27
N HIS A 156 1.69 -5.37 10.49
CA HIS A 156 0.83 -4.30 11.04
C HIS A 156 1.25 -2.89 10.62
N LYS A 157 2.40 -2.71 9.94
CA LYS A 157 2.86 -1.38 9.49
C LYS A 157 2.38 -1.09 8.08
N LEU A 158 1.76 0.08 7.89
CA LEU A 158 1.26 0.54 6.60
C LEU A 158 2.00 1.81 6.19
N LYS A 159 2.68 1.77 5.05
CA LYS A 159 3.28 2.97 4.46
C LYS A 159 2.56 3.31 3.17
N LYS A 160 1.96 4.50 3.13
CA LYS A 160 1.30 5.08 1.96
C LYS A 160 2.29 5.96 1.22
N LEU A 161 2.74 5.51 0.06
CA LEU A 161 3.45 6.34 -0.89
C LEU A 161 2.43 6.94 -1.85
N TYR A 162 2.54 8.23 -2.20
CA TYR A 162 1.59 8.86 -3.12
C TYR A 162 2.26 9.83 -4.09
N LEU A 163 1.87 9.77 -5.36
CA LEU A 163 2.30 10.67 -6.42
C LEU A 163 1.14 11.63 -6.73
N PRO A 164 1.23 12.91 -6.34
CA PRO A 164 0.25 13.91 -6.73
C PRO A 164 0.43 14.29 -8.21
N ILE A 165 -0.67 14.35 -8.95
CA ILE A 165 -0.70 14.69 -10.37
C ILE A 165 -1.79 15.75 -10.56
N ARG A 166 -1.43 16.89 -11.13
CA ARG A 166 -2.41 17.92 -11.49
C ARG A 166 -2.70 17.82 -12.97
N VAL A 167 -3.97 17.87 -13.32
CA VAL A 167 -4.42 17.85 -14.71
C VAL A 167 -5.20 19.12 -14.98
N ASP A 168 -4.87 19.81 -16.07
CA ASP A 168 -5.59 20.98 -16.58
C ASP A 168 -5.77 20.82 -18.09
N GLY A 169 -7.01 20.86 -18.56
CA GLY A 169 -7.31 20.70 -19.99
C GLY A 169 -6.88 19.35 -20.57
N GLY A 170 -6.89 18.29 -19.76
CA GLY A 170 -6.45 16.95 -20.17
C GLY A 170 -4.93 16.75 -20.22
N LYS A 171 -4.13 17.68 -19.69
CA LYS A 171 -2.66 17.57 -19.65
C LYS A 171 -2.15 17.66 -18.22
N ILE A 172 -1.05 16.98 -17.93
CA ILE A 172 -0.33 17.13 -16.65
C ILE A 172 0.29 18.54 -16.60
N VAL A 173 0.14 19.23 -15.46
CA VAL A 173 0.65 20.59 -15.21
C VAL A 173 1.37 20.73 -13.87
#